data_AF-A0A292GSD3-F1
#
_entry.id   AF-A0A292GSD3-F1
#
_cell.length_a   1.000
_cell.length_b   1.000
_cell.length_c   1.000
_cell.angle_alpha   90.00
_cell.angle_beta   90.00
_cell.angle_gamma   90.00
#
_symmetry.space_group_name_H-M   'P 1'
#
loop_
_entity.id
_entity.type
_entity.pdbx_description
1 polymer ?
#
loop_
_entity_poly.entity_id
_entity_poly.type
_entity_poly.pdbx_seq_one_letter_code
_entity_poly.pdbx_strand_id
1 'polypeptide(L)' 'MSGAPVKPVENMEGNTMKSERPKRPKRAKLTDDVIREIWKLLCEGWFQHDIAARLGINQGRISEVNTGKRGSHITGLRPA' A
#
# COMPACT_ATOMS: atom_id res chain seq x y z
N MET A 1 -13.24 -30.97 46.43
CA MET A 1 -13.04 -31.63 45.12
C MET A 1 -12.06 -30.75 44.34
N SER A 2 -10.78 -31.09 44.39
CA SER A 2 -9.68 -30.35 43.75
C SER A 2 -9.51 -30.90 42.32
N GLY A 3 -9.81 -30.08 41.31
CA GLY A 3 -9.57 -30.44 39.92
C GLY A 3 -8.07 -30.44 39.64
N ALA A 4 -7.51 -31.61 39.33
CA ALA A 4 -6.13 -31.72 38.88
C ALA A 4 -5.92 -30.89 37.60
N PRO A 5 -4.76 -30.25 37.41
CA PRO A 5 -4.46 -29.53 36.19
C PRO A 5 -4.40 -30.52 35.02
N VAL A 6 -5.25 -30.30 34.02
CA VAL A 6 -5.13 -30.98 32.72
C VAL A 6 -3.76 -30.66 32.15
N LYS A 7 -2.92 -31.68 31.95
CA LYS A 7 -1.63 -31.50 31.29
C LYS A 7 -1.87 -31.00 29.87
N PRO A 8 -1.06 -30.07 29.34
CA PRO A 8 -1.12 -29.72 27.93
C PRO A 8 -0.86 -31.00 27.12
N VAL A 9 -1.70 -31.26 26.12
CA VAL A 9 -1.48 -32.34 25.16
C VAL A 9 -0.23 -31.97 24.37
N GLU A 10 0.87 -32.66 24.65
CA GLU A 10 2.10 -32.55 23.87
C GLU A 10 1.87 -33.24 22.52
N ASN A 11 1.61 -32.45 21.49
CA ASN A 11 1.67 -32.93 20.11
C ASN A 11 3.14 -33.16 19.78
N MET A 12 3.54 -34.43 19.59
CA MET A 12 4.92 -34.89 19.39
C MET A 12 5.50 -34.55 17.99
N GLU A 13 4.92 -33.59 17.29
CA GLU A 13 5.39 -33.15 15.98
C GLU A 13 5.69 -31.65 16.05
N GLY A 14 6.95 -31.33 16.38
CA GLY A 14 7.51 -29.98 16.37
C GLY A 14 7.60 -29.36 14.97
N ASN A 15 6.57 -29.50 14.13
CA ASN A 15 6.49 -28.83 12.85
C ASN A 15 5.58 -27.61 12.97
N THR A 16 6.21 -26.46 13.18
CA THR A 16 5.56 -25.16 12.99
C THR A 16 5.08 -25.11 11.53
N MET A 17 3.78 -25.28 11.30
CA MET A 17 3.18 -24.97 10.00
C MET A 17 3.51 -23.51 9.69
N LYS A 18 4.56 -23.28 8.89
CA LYS A 18 4.85 -21.97 8.32
C LYS A 18 3.64 -21.60 7.48
N SER A 19 2.80 -20.71 7.99
CA SER A 19 1.73 -20.13 7.21
C SER A 19 2.35 -19.48 5.98
N GLU A 20 2.17 -20.10 4.81
CA GLU A 20 2.57 -19.54 3.54
C GLU A 20 1.71 -18.28 3.32
N ARG A 21 2.26 -17.13 3.70
CA ARG A 21 1.59 -15.85 3.47
C ARG A 21 1.46 -15.68 1.95
N PRO A 22 0.26 -15.35 1.43
CA PRO A 22 0.08 -15.16 0.01
C PRO A 22 1.09 -14.13 -0.52
N LYS A 23 1.68 -14.45 -1.67
CA LYS A 23 2.68 -13.59 -2.31
C LYS A 23 2.03 -12.24 -2.60
N ARG A 24 2.59 -11.17 -2.02
CA ARG A 24 2.02 -9.82 -2.16
C ARG A 24 1.89 -9.48 -3.66
N PRO A 25 0.74 -8.97 -4.12
CA PRO A 25 0.59 -8.56 -5.52
C PRO A 25 1.61 -7.49 -5.88
N LYS A 26 2.12 -7.53 -7.13
CA LYS A 26 3.02 -6.48 -7.65
C LYS A 26 2.25 -5.16 -7.63
N ARG A 27 2.72 -4.20 -6.85
CA ARG A 27 2.16 -2.84 -6.80
C ARG A 27 2.36 -2.15 -8.14
N ALA A 28 1.38 -1.35 -8.56
CA ALA A 28 1.51 -0.49 -9.73
C ALA A 28 2.76 0.39 -9.60
N LYS A 29 3.57 0.45 -10.67
CA LYS A 29 4.75 1.31 -10.71
C LYS A 29 4.30 2.74 -10.99
N LEU A 30 4.87 3.69 -10.25
CA LEU A 30 4.65 5.10 -10.46
C LEU A 30 5.64 5.59 -11.54
N THR A 31 5.27 5.40 -12.80
CA THR A 31 6.01 5.88 -13.97
C THR A 31 5.70 7.35 -14.25
N ASP A 32 6.48 8.00 -15.10
CA ASP A 32 6.25 9.39 -15.48
C ASP A 32 4.89 9.62 -16.15
N ASP A 33 4.43 8.67 -16.96
CA ASP A 33 3.08 8.72 -17.57
C ASP A 33 1.99 8.70 -16.49
N VAL A 34 2.16 7.84 -15.49
CA VAL A 34 1.23 7.75 -14.36
C VAL A 34 1.28 9.04 -13.53
N ILE A 35 2.45 9.63 -13.33
CA ILE A 35 2.59 10.92 -12.63
C ILE A 35 1.89 12.03 -13.41
N ARG A 36 2.03 12.08 -14.74
CA ARG A 36 1.31 13.06 -15.59
C ARG A 36 -0.20 12.91 -15.47
N GLU A 37 -0.70 11.68 -15.47
CA GLU A 37 -2.14 11.43 -15.34
C GLU A 37 -2.66 11.83 -13.94
N ILE A 38 -1.93 11.48 -12.88
CA ILE A 38 -2.26 11.94 -11.52
C ILE A 38 -2.30 13.47 -11.49
N TRP A 39 -1.28 14.12 -12.05
CA TRP A 39 -1.17 15.58 -12.03
C TRP A 39 -2.30 16.24 -12.80
N LYS A 40 -2.64 15.74 -13.98
CA LYS A 40 -3.78 16.20 -14.77
C LYS A 40 -5.09 16.13 -13.97
N LEU A 41 -5.38 14.99 -13.34
CA LEU A 41 -6.61 14.83 -12.55
C LEU A 41 -6.64 15.75 -11.32
N LEU A 42 -5.50 15.96 -10.66
CA LEU A 42 -5.39 16.94 -9.56
C LEU A 42 -5.68 18.36 -10.05
N CYS A 43 -5.15 18.76 -11.21
CA CYS A 43 -5.43 20.06 -11.83
C CYS A 43 -6.90 20.22 -12.25
N GLU A 44 -7.56 19.12 -12.62
CA GLU A 44 -9.00 19.07 -12.90
C GLU A 44 -9.85 19.11 -11.61
N GLY A 45 -9.23 19.10 -10.43
CA GLY A 45 -9.91 19.22 -9.13
C GLY A 45 -10.39 17.90 -8.54
N TRP A 46 -9.94 16.75 -9.07
CA TRP A 46 -10.30 15.45 -8.51
C TRP A 46 -9.70 15.25 -7.11
N PHE A 47 -10.45 14.58 -6.24
CA PHE A 47 -9.94 14.21 -4.92
C PHE A 47 -8.96 13.03 -5.01
N GLN A 48 -7.95 13.03 -4.14
CA GLN A 48 -6.87 12.02 -4.18
C GLN A 48 -7.38 10.58 -3.98
N HIS A 49 -8.47 10.38 -3.23
CA HIS A 49 -9.07 9.06 -3.04
C HIS A 49 -9.79 8.54 -4.29
N ASP A 50 -10.43 9.42 -5.06
CA ASP A 50 -11.05 9.05 -6.34
C ASP A 50 -9.97 8.69 -7.37
N ILE A 51 -8.88 9.46 -7.42
CA ILE A 51 -7.72 9.15 -8.27
C ILE A 51 -7.09 7.81 -7.86
N ALA A 52 -6.98 7.53 -6.56
CA ALA A 52 -6.47 6.27 -6.05
C ALA A 52 -7.32 5.08 -6.50
N ALA A 53 -8.65 5.19 -6.37
CA ALA A 53 -9.59 4.16 -6.81
C ALA A 53 -9.54 3.97 -8.33
N ARG A 54 -9.47 5.06 -9.09
CA ARG A 54 -9.42 5.06 -10.56
C ARG A 54 -8.15 4.40 -11.10
N LEU A 55 -6.99 4.72 -10.54
CA LEU A 55 -5.69 4.26 -11.06
C LEU A 55 -5.13 3.03 -10.35
N GLY A 56 -5.76 2.58 -9.26
CA GLY A 56 -5.24 1.49 -8.43
C GLY A 56 -3.93 1.86 -7.72
N ILE A 57 -3.76 3.14 -7.38
CA ILE A 57 -2.54 3.70 -6.79
C ILE A 57 -2.79 4.05 -5.33
N ASN A 58 -1.78 3.83 -4.48
CA ASN A 58 -1.86 4.22 -3.08
C ASN A 58 -2.04 5.74 -2.95
N GLN A 59 -3.06 6.19 -2.21
CA GLN A 59 -3.35 7.61 -2.03
C GLN A 59 -2.16 8.43 -1.50
N GLY A 60 -1.29 7.84 -0.66
CA GLY A 60 -0.07 8.50 -0.21
C GLY A 60 0.90 8.84 -1.35
N ARG A 61 0.95 8.03 -2.42
CA ARG A 61 1.75 8.32 -3.62
C ARG A 61 1.20 9.50 -4.41
N ILE A 62 -0.12 9.65 -4.42
CA ILE A 62 -0.80 10.78 -5.04
C ILE A 62 -0.49 12.05 -4.25
N SER A 63 -0.48 11.97 -2.92
CA SER A 63 -0.06 13.08 -2.05
C SER A 63 1.40 13.48 -2.28
N GLU A 64 2.32 12.52 -2.46
CA GLU A 64 3.72 12.81 -2.82
C GLU A 64 3.84 13.59 -4.15
N VAL A 65 2.98 13.28 -5.14
CA VAL A 65 2.92 14.02 -6.41
C VAL A 65 2.35 15.42 -6.18
N ASN A 66 1.23 15.52 -5.45
CA ASN A 66 0.54 16.79 -5.17
C ASN A 66 1.38 17.78 -4.36
N THR A 67 2.32 17.28 -3.54
CA THR A 67 3.21 18.10 -2.71
C THR A 67 4.57 18.35 -3.36
N GLY A 68 4.79 17.86 -4.58
CA GLY A 68 6.06 18.00 -5.29
C GLY A 68 7.20 17.12 -4.76
N LYS A 69 6.97 16.29 -3.73
CA LYS A 69 7.95 15.33 -3.21
C LYS A 69 8.35 14.28 -4.25
N ARG A 70 7.50 14.05 -5.25
CA ARG A 70 7.77 13.17 -6.39
C ARG A 70 7.23 13.78 -7.67
N GLY A 71 7.95 13.56 -8.77
CA GLY A 71 7.48 14.03 -10.09
C GLY A 71 7.59 15.54 -10.28
N SER A 72 8.36 16.26 -9.47
CA SER A 72 8.57 17.71 -9.60
C SER A 72 9.06 18.13 -10.98
N HIS A 73 9.90 17.32 -11.62
CA HIS A 73 10.36 17.53 -13.01
C HIS A 73 9.24 17.42 -14.07
N ILE A 74 8.07 16.90 -13.69
CA ILE A 74 6.87 16.78 -14.52
C ILE A 74 5.84 17.85 -14.14
N THR A 75 5.57 17.99 -12.83
CA THR A 75 4.50 18.86 -12.32
C THR A 75 4.92 20.32 -12.21
N GLY A 76 6.23 20.60 -12.20
CA GLY A 76 6.78 21.93 -11.92
C GLY A 76 6.68 22.34 -10.45
N LEU A 77 6.12 21.50 -9.58
CA LEU A 77 6.02 21.80 -8.15
C LEU A 77 7.39 21.74 -7.48
N ARG A 78 7.62 22.71 -6.58
CA ARG A 78 8.70 22.60 -5.59
C ARG A 78 8.18 21.80 -4.39
N PRO A 79 8.99 20.90 -3.82
CA PRO A 79 8.60 20.20 -2.61
C PRO A 79 8.22 21.19 -1.52
N ALA A 80 7.04 21.01 -0.94
CA ALA A 80 6.63 21.69 0.30
C ALA A 80 7.40 21.15 1.51
#